data_AF-A0A919SQI7-F1
#
_entry.id   AF-A0A919SQI7-F1
#
_cell.length_a   1.000
_cell.length_b   1.000
_cell.length_c   1.000
_cell.angle_alpha   90.00
_cell.angle_beta   90.00
_cell.angle_gamma   90.00
#
_symmetry.space_group_name_H-M   'P 1'
#
loop_
_entity.id
_entity.type
_entity.pdbx_description
1 polymer ?
#
loop_
_entity_poly.entity_id
_entity_poly.type
_entity_poly.pdbx_seq_one_letter_code
_entity_poly.pdbx_strand_id
1 'polypeptide(L)'
;MAMSGETTMPHSGDELGADLVDLWEAGQYQLKPVAQQFRLAAGNLLLTDSVGHNFYRDGKLGGPYGPAKPAFDDFRDAVFEILRTTAENLELTGDAMVLAADEYARTDDVAAKKFQELQPAVEAAHPQDGTPQ
;
A
#
# COMPACT_ATOMS: atom_id res chain seq x y z
N MET A 1 -40.99 12.23 32.17
CA MET A 1 -40.39 12.17 30.82
C MET A 1 -39.02 12.83 30.93
N ALA A 2 -37.99 12.04 31.19
CA ALA A 2 -36.60 12.52 31.16
C ALA A 2 -36.10 12.32 29.73
N MET A 3 -35.83 13.43 29.04
CA MET A 3 -35.08 13.43 27.78
C MET A 3 -33.63 13.13 28.16
N SER A 4 -33.21 11.88 27.98
CA SER A 4 -31.82 11.49 28.06
C SER A 4 -31.08 12.21 26.94
N GLY A 5 -30.37 13.28 27.29
CA GLY A 5 -29.42 13.92 26.39
C GLY A 5 -28.41 12.87 25.95
N GLU A 6 -28.43 12.55 24.67
CA GLU A 6 -27.43 11.75 24.01
C GLU A 6 -26.14 12.56 24.04
N THR A 7 -25.26 12.23 25.00
CA THR A 7 -23.93 12.81 25.10
C THR A 7 -23.15 12.34 23.87
N THR A 8 -23.17 13.12 22.79
CA THR A 8 -22.20 12.98 21.70
C THR A 8 -20.81 13.11 22.32
N MET A 9 -20.13 11.98 22.54
CA MET A 9 -18.73 12.02 22.93
C MET A 9 -17.96 12.69 21.78
N PRO A 10 -17.13 13.71 22.05
CA PRO A 10 -16.31 14.30 21.02
C PRO A 10 -15.31 13.24 20.54
N HIS A 11 -15.31 12.96 19.23
CA HIS A 11 -14.25 12.15 18.61
C HIS A 11 -12.92 12.87 18.88
N SER A 12 -12.08 12.32 19.75
CA SER A 12 -10.86 12.96 20.26
C SER A 12 -9.72 13.01 19.24
N GLY A 13 -9.92 12.44 18.05
CA GLY A 13 -8.86 12.20 17.06
C GLY A 13 -8.00 10.97 17.37
N ASP A 14 -8.15 10.35 18.55
CA ASP A 14 -7.31 9.23 18.98
C ASP A 14 -7.50 7.97 18.10
N GLU A 15 -8.74 7.67 17.71
CA GLU A 15 -9.05 6.51 16.85
C GLU A 15 -8.46 6.68 15.44
N LEU A 16 -8.67 7.86 14.83
CA LEU A 16 -8.08 8.17 13.53
C LEU A 16 -6.55 8.21 13.60
N GLY A 17 -5.98 8.78 14.65
CA GLY A 17 -4.53 8.80 14.86
C GLY A 17 -3.93 7.39 14.97
N ALA A 18 -4.59 6.49 15.69
CA ALA A 18 -4.18 5.08 15.78
C ALA A 18 -4.25 4.39 14.39
N ASP A 19 -5.35 4.56 13.65
CA ASP A 19 -5.51 3.98 12.31
C ASP A 19 -4.44 4.50 11.32
N LEU A 20 -4.07 5.78 11.41
CA LEU A 20 -3.02 6.37 10.57
C LEU A 20 -1.64 5.84 10.92
N VAL A 21 -1.36 5.60 12.22
CA VAL A 21 -0.11 4.96 12.65
C VAL A 21 -0.04 3.52 12.15
N ASP A 22 -1.14 2.76 12.25
CA ASP A 22 -1.20 1.38 11.73
C ASP A 22 -1.00 1.35 10.21
N LEU A 23 -1.63 2.27 9.48
CA LEU A 23 -1.46 2.39 8.03
C LEU A 23 -0.02 2.74 7.65
N TRP A 24 0.59 3.69 8.37
CA TRP A 24 1.98 4.07 8.17
C TRP A 24 2.93 2.92 8.49
N GLU A 25 2.70 2.18 9.60
CA GLU A 25 3.52 1.02 9.97
C GLU A 25 3.43 -0.08 8.91
N ALA A 26 2.23 -0.38 8.43
CA ALA A 26 2.00 -1.37 7.38
C ALA A 26 2.79 -1.03 6.11
N GLY A 27 2.74 0.23 5.67
CA GLY A 27 3.47 0.70 4.51
C GLY A 27 4.98 0.76 4.70
N GLN A 28 5.43 1.27 5.85
CA GLN A 28 6.84 1.53 6.13
C GLN A 28 7.63 0.27 6.50
N TYR A 29 7.02 -0.65 7.26
CA TYR A 29 7.74 -1.76 7.87
C TYR A 29 7.23 -3.15 7.50
N GLN A 30 5.96 -3.30 7.11
CA GLN A 30 5.39 -4.63 6.88
C GLN A 30 5.43 -5.03 5.41
N LEU A 31 5.09 -4.12 4.48
CA LEU A 31 5.09 -4.42 3.04
C LEU A 31 6.50 -4.50 2.44
N LYS A 32 7.45 -3.66 2.90
CA LYS A 32 8.82 -3.60 2.34
C LYS A 32 9.59 -4.92 2.49
N PRO A 33 9.58 -5.60 3.67
CA PRO A 33 10.19 -6.92 3.80
C PRO A 33 9.55 -7.98 2.89
N VAL A 34 8.23 -7.94 2.69
CA VAL A 34 7.54 -8.86 1.78
C VAL A 34 7.99 -8.62 0.33
N ALA A 35 8.02 -7.36 -0.11
CA ALA A 35 8.55 -6.98 -1.43
C ALA A 35 9.99 -7.47 -1.63
N GLN A 36 10.83 -7.37 -0.59
CA GLN A 36 12.21 -7.87 -0.64
C GLN A 36 12.28 -9.37 -0.89
N GLN A 37 11.39 -10.19 -0.32
CA GLN A 37 11.37 -11.63 -0.59
C GLN A 37 11.08 -11.94 -2.06
N PHE A 38 10.14 -11.21 -2.68
CA PHE A 38 9.85 -11.34 -4.11
C PHE A 38 11.06 -10.97 -4.98
N ARG A 39 11.80 -9.91 -4.63
CA ARG A 39 13.04 -9.57 -5.33
C ARG A 39 14.12 -10.64 -5.20
N LEU A 40 14.30 -11.18 -3.99
CA LEU A 40 15.28 -12.24 -3.76
C LEU A 40 14.93 -13.48 -4.58
N ALA A 41 13.64 -13.84 -4.64
CA ALA A 41 13.16 -14.94 -5.48
C ALA A 41 13.41 -14.66 -6.97
N ALA A 42 13.11 -13.46 -7.46
CA ALA A 42 13.39 -13.06 -8.83
C ALA A 42 14.90 -13.14 -9.16
N GLY A 43 15.75 -12.64 -8.26
CA GLY A 43 17.21 -12.72 -8.41
C GLY A 43 17.72 -14.17 -8.45
N ASN A 44 17.22 -15.02 -7.55
CA ASN A 44 17.58 -16.45 -7.53
C ASN A 44 17.16 -17.17 -8.82
N LEU A 45 16.03 -16.78 -9.40
CA LEU A 45 15.56 -17.36 -10.65
C LEU A 45 16.46 -16.97 -11.84
N LEU A 46 16.93 -15.72 -11.91
CA LEU A 46 17.93 -15.31 -12.91
C LEU A 46 19.24 -16.08 -12.77
N LEU A 47 19.68 -16.37 -11.54
CA LEU A 47 20.91 -17.13 -11.30
C LEU A 47 20.87 -18.56 -11.87
N THR A 48 19.68 -19.11 -12.14
CA THR A 48 19.55 -20.43 -12.78
C THR A 48 20.11 -20.47 -14.21
N ASP A 49 20.31 -19.32 -14.87
CA ASP A 49 20.98 -19.26 -16.17
C ASP A 49 22.41 -19.83 -16.11
N SER A 50 23.09 -19.68 -14.97
CA SER A 50 24.45 -20.22 -14.75
C SER A 50 24.53 -21.75 -14.89
N VAL A 51 23.42 -22.44 -14.65
CA VAL A 51 23.31 -23.90 -14.81
C VAL A 51 22.62 -24.30 -16.12
N GLY A 52 22.42 -23.37 -17.05
CA GLY A 52 21.79 -23.61 -18.35
C GLY A 52 22.53 -24.64 -19.22
N HIS A 53 23.82 -24.86 -18.96
CA HIS A 53 24.61 -25.93 -19.58
C HIS A 53 24.08 -27.34 -19.26
N ASN A 54 23.28 -27.52 -18.21
CA ASN A 54 22.64 -28.81 -17.91
C ASN A 54 21.60 -29.22 -18.97
N PHE A 55 21.10 -28.26 -19.76
CA PHE A 55 20.26 -28.56 -20.92
C PHE A 55 21.06 -28.95 -22.18
N TYR A 56 22.39 -28.96 -22.10
CA TYR A 56 23.24 -29.35 -23.21
C TYR A 56 22.91 -30.77 -23.66
N ARG A 57 22.86 -30.95 -24.97
CA ARG A 57 22.69 -32.23 -25.63
C ARG A 57 23.69 -32.35 -26.78
N ASP A 58 24.14 -33.57 -27.07
CA ASP A 58 24.98 -33.84 -28.24
C ASP A 58 24.32 -33.28 -29.52
N GLY A 59 25.07 -32.46 -30.25
CA GLY A 59 24.62 -31.83 -31.50
C GLY A 59 24.13 -32.82 -32.56
N LYS A 60 24.58 -34.08 -32.51
CA LYS A 60 24.11 -35.17 -33.38
C LYS A 60 22.64 -35.51 -33.21
N LEU A 61 22.02 -35.08 -32.10
CA LEU A 61 20.60 -35.29 -31.82
C LEU A 61 19.71 -34.13 -32.30
N GLY A 62 20.25 -33.21 -33.11
CA GLY A 62 19.51 -32.07 -33.67
C GLY A 62 19.78 -30.75 -32.95
N GLY A 63 21.04 -30.47 -32.60
CA GLY A 63 21.48 -29.19 -32.02
C GLY A 63 21.99 -29.27 -30.58
N PRO A 64 22.76 -28.24 -30.12
CA PRO A 64 23.47 -28.23 -28.83
C PRO A 64 22.53 -28.14 -27.61
N TYR A 65 21.26 -27.81 -27.84
CA TYR A 65 20.21 -27.79 -26.83
C TYR A 65 18.96 -28.48 -27.37
N GLY A 66 18.24 -29.20 -26.50
CA GLY A 66 16.93 -29.76 -26.83
C GLY A 66 15.82 -28.71 -26.74
N PRO A 67 14.59 -29.05 -27.19
CA PRO A 67 13.43 -28.14 -27.12
C PRO A 67 13.03 -27.75 -25.70
N ALA A 68 13.53 -28.48 -24.69
CA ALA A 68 13.30 -28.16 -23.28
C ALA A 68 13.98 -26.87 -22.83
N LYS A 69 15.13 -26.48 -23.43
CA LYS A 69 15.84 -25.26 -23.00
C LYS A 69 15.04 -24.00 -23.29
N PRO A 70 14.60 -23.73 -24.54
CA PRO A 70 13.80 -22.53 -24.83
C PRO A 70 12.52 -22.48 -23.99
N ALA A 71 11.82 -23.61 -23.82
CA ALA A 71 10.62 -23.67 -22.99
C ALA A 71 10.90 -23.36 -21.50
N PHE A 72 12.06 -23.78 -20.98
CA PHE A 72 12.50 -23.42 -19.64
C PHE A 72 12.88 -21.94 -19.53
N ASP A 73 13.61 -21.41 -20.52
CA ASP A 73 13.98 -19.99 -20.56
C ASP A 73 12.72 -19.10 -20.57
N ASP A 74 11.72 -19.42 -21.41
CA ASP A 74 10.44 -18.72 -21.48
C ASP A 74 9.68 -18.76 -20.13
N PHE A 75 9.63 -19.94 -19.50
CA PHE A 75 9.01 -20.10 -18.19
C PHE A 75 9.74 -19.27 -17.11
N ARG A 76 11.07 -19.36 -17.07
CA ARG A 76 11.92 -18.63 -16.13
C ARG A 76 11.70 -17.14 -16.27
N ASP A 77 11.72 -16.62 -17.49
CA ASP A 77 11.59 -15.19 -17.77
C ASP A 77 10.18 -14.70 -17.40
N ALA A 78 9.13 -15.48 -17.68
CA ALA A 78 7.76 -15.15 -17.28
C ALA A 78 7.59 -15.11 -15.75
N VAL A 79 8.14 -16.09 -15.02
CA VAL A 79 8.07 -16.10 -13.55
C VAL A 79 8.92 -14.98 -12.96
N PHE A 80 10.08 -14.68 -13.55
CA PHE A 80 10.92 -13.56 -13.13
C PHE A 80 10.14 -12.24 -13.19
N GLU A 81 9.47 -11.96 -14.32
CA GLU A 81 8.69 -10.73 -14.47
C GLU A 81 7.54 -10.65 -13.46
N ILE A 82 6.81 -11.74 -13.23
CA ILE A 82 5.74 -11.77 -12.23
C ILE A 82 6.28 -11.44 -10.83
N LEU A 83 7.40 -12.04 -10.44
CA LEU A 83 8.01 -11.81 -9.13
C LEU A 83 8.52 -10.37 -9.00
N ARG A 84 9.19 -9.85 -10.03
CA ARG A 84 9.70 -8.47 -10.07
C ARG A 84 8.56 -7.45 -9.96
N THR A 85 7.53 -7.58 -10.80
CA THR A 85 6.36 -6.69 -10.77
C THR A 85 5.60 -6.78 -9.45
N THR A 86 5.49 -7.98 -8.86
CA THR A 86 4.86 -8.13 -7.54
C THR A 86 5.64 -7.38 -6.46
N ALA A 87 6.98 -7.47 -6.46
CA ALA A 87 7.81 -6.71 -5.54
C ALA A 87 7.60 -5.20 -5.69
N GLU A 88 7.61 -4.69 -6.93
CA GLU A 88 7.40 -3.27 -7.22
C GLU A 88 6.02 -2.79 -6.77
N ASN A 89 4.97 -3.57 -7.05
CA ASN A 89 3.62 -3.22 -6.61
C ASN A 89 3.50 -3.16 -5.08
N LEU A 90 4.13 -4.08 -4.37
CA LEU A 90 4.13 -4.09 -2.90
C LEU A 90 4.85 -2.86 -2.33
N GLU A 91 5.97 -2.45 -2.91
CA GLU A 91 6.66 -1.23 -2.49
C GLU A 91 5.86 0.03 -2.78
N LEU A 92 5.36 0.17 -4.01
CA LEU A 92 4.54 1.32 -4.40
C LEU A 92 3.29 1.42 -3.53
N THR A 93 2.70 0.28 -3.17
CA THR A 93 1.58 0.23 -2.22
C THR A 93 2.03 0.71 -0.84
N GLY A 94 3.17 0.25 -0.35
CA GLY A 94 3.70 0.71 0.94
C GLY A 94 4.00 2.19 0.97
N ASP A 95 4.61 2.74 -0.08
CA ASP A 95 4.88 4.17 -0.20
C ASP A 95 3.57 4.98 -0.31
N ALA A 96 2.56 4.45 -1.01
CA ALA A 96 1.24 5.07 -1.08
C ALA A 96 0.52 5.08 0.28
N MET A 97 0.67 4.03 1.09
CA MET A 97 0.11 3.98 2.45
C MET A 97 0.76 5.01 3.37
N VAL A 98 2.09 5.15 3.32
CA VAL A 98 2.83 6.17 4.07
C VAL A 98 2.38 7.57 3.64
N LEU A 99 2.31 7.82 2.33
CA LEU A 99 1.85 9.10 1.79
C LEU A 99 0.41 9.42 2.23
N ALA A 100 -0.48 8.43 2.19
CA ALA A 100 -1.87 8.60 2.62
C ALA A 100 -1.93 8.92 4.12
N ALA A 101 -1.19 8.19 4.96
CA ALA A 101 -1.15 8.42 6.40
C ALA A 101 -0.66 9.85 6.71
N ASP A 102 0.43 10.29 6.07
CA ASP A 102 0.99 11.63 6.24
C ASP A 102 0.01 12.73 5.79
N GLU A 103 -0.66 12.52 4.65
CA GLU A 103 -1.60 13.51 4.10
C GLU A 103 -2.89 13.60 4.93
N TYR A 104 -3.41 12.48 5.44
CA TYR A 104 -4.56 12.49 6.34
C TYR A 104 -4.23 13.14 7.69
N ALA A 105 -3.07 12.81 8.28
CA ALA A 105 -2.62 13.48 9.51
C ALA A 105 -2.50 15.00 9.32
N ARG A 106 -1.96 15.43 8.18
CA ARG A 106 -1.81 16.85 7.85
C ARG A 106 -3.15 17.54 7.61
N THR A 107 -4.08 16.89 6.90
CA THR A 107 -5.36 17.48 6.54
C THR A 107 -6.35 17.50 7.70
N ASP A 108 -6.34 16.52 8.60
CA ASP A 108 -7.18 16.54 9.80
C ASP A 108 -6.84 17.73 10.70
N ASP A 109 -5.55 17.95 10.97
CA ASP A 109 -5.07 19.12 11.73
C ASP A 109 -5.48 20.45 11.09
N VAL A 110 -5.38 20.55 9.76
CA VAL A 110 -5.71 21.77 9.01
C VAL A 110 -7.22 21.97 8.93
N ALA A 111 -7.99 20.90 8.70
CA ALA A 111 -9.44 20.94 8.63
C ALA A 111 -10.06 21.24 10.00
N ALA A 112 -9.54 20.66 11.07
CA ALA A 112 -9.95 20.95 12.44
C ALA A 112 -9.72 22.42 12.79
N LYS A 113 -8.53 22.97 12.47
CA LYS A 113 -8.25 24.41 12.63
C LYS A 113 -9.21 25.27 11.80
N LYS A 114 -9.44 24.90 10.54
CA LYS A 114 -10.32 25.67 9.65
C LYS A 114 -11.78 25.63 10.09
N PHE A 115 -12.23 24.50 10.62
CA PHE A 115 -13.55 24.35 11.22
C PHE A 115 -13.71 25.29 12.41
N GLN A 116 -12.75 25.30 13.34
CA GLN A 116 -12.76 26.22 14.51
C GLN A 116 -12.77 27.69 14.09
N GLU A 117 -12.11 28.05 12.99
CA GLU A 117 -12.15 29.42 12.44
C GLU A 117 -13.52 29.79 11.85
N LEU A 118 -14.16 28.88 11.11
CA LEU A 118 -15.38 29.16 10.36
C LEU A 118 -16.65 28.99 11.20
N GLN A 119 -16.64 28.09 12.18
CA GLN A 119 -17.79 27.74 13.02
C GLN A 119 -18.45 28.98 13.67
N PRO A 120 -17.73 29.93 14.31
CA PRO A 120 -18.37 31.08 14.94
C PRO A 120 -19.11 32.00 13.96
N ALA A 121 -18.61 32.13 12.72
CA ALA A 121 -19.24 32.94 11.69
C ALA A 121 -20.55 32.30 11.18
N VAL A 122 -20.58 30.97 11.10
CA VAL A 122 -21.79 30.22 10.73
C VAL A 122 -22.82 30.26 11.86
N GLU A 123 -22.40 30.10 13.11
CA GLU A 123 -23.28 30.23 14.29
C GLU A 123 -23.89 31.63 14.40
N ALA A 124 -23.11 32.68 14.16
CA ALA A 124 -23.60 34.06 14.15
C ALA A 124 -24.58 34.35 13.00
N ALA A 125 -24.48 33.62 11.88
CA ALA A 125 -25.38 33.75 10.73
C ALA A 125 -26.71 32.99 10.91
N HIS A 126 -26.78 32.07 11.87
CA HIS A 126 -27.97 31.29 12.21
C HIS A 126 -28.33 31.42 13.70
N PRO A 127 -28.64 32.63 14.20
CA PRO A 127 -29.18 32.78 15.54
C PRO A 127 -30.52 32.03 15.59
N GLN A 128 -30.65 31.12 16.56
CA GLN A 128 -31.78 30.21 16.77
C GLN A 128 -33.09 30.67 16.14
N ASP A 129 -33.67 29.80 15.29
CA ASP A 129 -35.06 29.91 14.83
C ASP A 129 -35.93 30.37 15.99
N GLY A 130 -36.51 31.57 15.81
CA GLY A 130 -37.20 32.28 16.85
C GLY A 130 -38.30 31.44 17.51
N THR A 131 -38.39 31.57 18.82
CA THR A 131 -39.69 31.66 19.48
C THR A 131 -40.59 32.58 18.64
N PRO A 132 -41.81 32.16 18.24
CA PRO A 132 -42.70 32.99 17.45
C PRO A 132 -43.10 34.25 18.25
N GLN A 133 -43.01 35.43 17.62
CA GLN A 133 -43.80 36.60 18.01
C GLN A 133 -45.21 36.48 17.45
#